data_AF-A0A6P2D4F8-F1
#
_entry.id   AF-A0A6P2D4F8-F1
#
_cell.length_a   1.000
_cell.length_b   1.000
_cell.length_c   1.000
_cell.angle_alpha   90.00
_cell.angle_beta   90.00
_cell.angle_gamma   90.00
#
_symmetry.space_group_name_H-M   'P 1'
#
loop_
_entity.id
_entity.type
_entity.pdbx_description
1 polymer ?
#
loop_
_entity_poly.entity_id
_entity_poly.type
_entity_poly.pdbx_seq_one_letter_code
_entity_poly.pdbx_strand_id
1 'polypeptide(L)'
;MHVGRTKLFALAGAIVVALAGCSKNDGGNDYDRMMEQKQGAATSLAGSGAKTHEKQYTLGKAWVVELRGLTITDGLIQEVKKLGNVAELDMGRSTVTDDQLKLMHELGLHTLLVKLDLSQTAVTDTGLGHLEGSIFLAELNLTGTKVTSAAVQRFKKTREADPKSKVKVTNVKL
;
A
#
# COMPACT_ATOMS: atom_id res chain seq x y z
N MET A 1 3.33 50.78 2.22
CA MET A 1 2.67 50.33 3.47
C MET A 1 1.24 49.92 3.14
N HIS A 2 0.99 48.63 2.96
CA HIS A 2 -0.33 48.05 3.18
C HIS A 2 -0.11 46.63 3.69
N VAL A 3 -0.61 46.42 4.90
CA VAL A 3 -0.36 45.29 5.80
C VAL A 3 -1.19 44.10 5.34
N GLY A 4 -0.57 42.92 5.34
CA GLY A 4 -1.24 41.66 5.06
C GLY A 4 -2.22 41.27 6.18
N ARG A 5 -3.24 40.47 5.81
CA ARG A 5 -3.96 39.63 6.75
C ARG A 5 -4.17 38.24 6.15
N THR A 6 -3.32 37.35 6.65
CA THR A 6 -3.37 35.90 6.67
C THR A 6 -4.78 35.42 6.98
N LYS A 7 -5.36 34.55 6.12
CA LYS A 7 -6.58 33.83 6.48
C LYS A 7 -6.21 32.69 7.43
N LEU A 8 -6.67 32.86 8.66
CA LEU A 8 -6.61 31.94 9.78
C LEU A 8 -7.47 30.70 9.46
N PHE A 9 -6.89 29.51 9.39
CA PHE A 9 -7.63 28.25 9.43
C PHE A 9 -7.64 27.75 10.87
N ALA A 10 -8.79 27.84 11.53
CA ALA A 10 -9.07 27.07 12.73
C ALA A 10 -10.59 26.93 12.88
N LEU A 11 -11.09 25.69 12.83
CA LEU A 11 -11.98 25.17 13.88
C LEU A 11 -12.15 23.66 13.73
N ALA A 12 -11.96 23.00 14.86
CA ALA A 12 -12.04 21.57 15.09
C ALA A 12 -13.48 21.12 15.37
N GLY A 13 -13.80 19.89 14.96
CA GLY A 13 -14.51 18.89 15.76
C GLY A 13 -15.98 19.09 16.13
N ALA A 14 -16.85 18.27 15.53
CA ALA A 14 -17.85 17.47 16.25
C ALA A 14 -18.39 16.36 15.33
N ILE A 15 -17.97 15.11 15.57
CA ILE A 15 -18.60 13.92 14.98
C ILE A 15 -19.76 13.54 15.88
N VAL A 16 -20.98 13.65 15.39
CA VAL A 16 -22.16 13.06 16.02
C VAL A 16 -22.34 11.66 15.44
N VAL A 17 -22.08 10.63 16.25
CA VAL A 17 -22.48 9.25 15.91
C VAL A 17 -23.89 9.03 16.46
N ALA A 18 -24.86 8.84 15.58
CA ALA A 18 -26.18 8.32 15.92
C ALA A 18 -26.51 7.16 14.98
N LEU A 19 -26.53 5.95 15.53
CA LEU A 19 -27.04 4.75 14.89
C LEU A 19 -28.57 4.81 14.84
N ALA A 20 -29.14 4.94 13.65
CA ALA A 20 -30.51 4.54 13.34
C ALA A 20 -30.65 4.46 11.82
N GLY A 21 -31.07 3.29 11.31
CA GLY A 21 -31.31 3.10 9.89
C GLY A 21 -32.31 4.11 9.34
N CYS A 22 -31.96 4.74 8.23
CA CYS A 22 -32.89 5.41 7.32
C CYS A 22 -32.22 5.52 5.95
N SER A 23 -32.92 5.01 4.93
CA SER A 23 -32.70 5.36 3.53
C SER A 23 -32.68 6.89 3.40
N LYS A 24 -31.51 7.47 3.13
CA LYS A 24 -31.38 8.87 2.77
C LYS A 24 -30.70 8.91 1.42
N ASN A 25 -31.39 9.45 0.44
CA ASN A 25 -30.78 9.98 -0.77
C ASN A 25 -29.81 11.08 -0.34
N ASP A 26 -28.58 10.70 -0.05
CA ASP A 26 -27.48 11.59 0.21
C ASP A 26 -26.94 12.06 -1.15
N GLY A 27 -27.28 13.29 -1.51
CA GLY A 27 -26.74 14.00 -2.68
C GLY A 27 -25.23 14.28 -2.59
N GLY A 28 -24.47 13.44 -1.89
CA GLY A 28 -23.02 13.39 -1.97
C GLY A 28 -22.63 12.86 -3.34
N ASN A 29 -21.75 13.60 -4.01
CA ASN A 29 -21.21 13.13 -5.28
C ASN A 29 -20.31 11.90 -5.03
N ASP A 30 -20.05 11.12 -6.08
CA ASP A 30 -19.25 9.89 -5.97
C ASP A 30 -17.83 10.14 -5.44
N TYR A 31 -17.33 11.37 -5.56
CA TYR A 31 -16.04 11.78 -5.02
C TYR A 31 -16.04 11.79 -3.48
N ASP A 32 -17.08 12.33 -2.84
CA ASP A 32 -17.18 12.36 -1.37
C ASP A 32 -17.25 10.95 -0.78
N ARG A 33 -18.05 10.06 -1.38
CA ARG A 33 -18.15 8.64 -0.99
C ARG A 33 -16.81 7.90 -1.11
N MET A 34 -16.08 8.16 -2.20
CA MET A 34 -14.74 7.59 -2.38
C MET A 34 -13.76 8.04 -1.29
N MET A 35 -13.80 9.32 -0.92
CA MET A 35 -12.90 9.87 0.11
C MET A 35 -13.25 9.33 1.51
N GLU A 36 -14.53 9.20 1.82
CA GLU A 36 -14.99 8.59 3.07
C GLU A 36 -14.57 7.12 3.19
N GLN A 37 -14.69 6.33 2.12
CA GLN A 37 -14.22 4.95 2.09
C GLN A 37 -12.72 4.85 2.38
N LYS A 38 -11.90 5.68 1.72
CA LYS A 38 -10.44 5.68 1.91
C LYS A 38 -10.08 6.04 3.35
N GLN A 39 -10.77 7.03 3.92
CA GLN A 39 -10.55 7.43 5.31
C GLN A 39 -10.99 6.35 6.30
N GLY A 40 -12.12 5.69 6.05
CA GLY A 40 -12.59 4.55 6.85
C GLY A 40 -11.61 3.37 6.81
N ALA A 41 -11.06 3.06 5.65
CA ALA A 41 -10.02 2.05 5.49
C ALA A 41 -8.74 2.43 6.26
N ALA A 42 -8.30 3.68 6.19
CA ALA A 42 -7.15 4.17 6.97
C ALA A 42 -7.39 4.04 8.48
N THR A 43 -8.60 4.35 8.97
CA THR A 43 -8.97 4.15 10.37
C THR A 43 -8.99 2.68 10.78
N SER A 44 -9.52 1.80 9.92
CA SER A 44 -9.51 0.34 10.14
C SER A 44 -8.09 -0.22 10.24
N LEU A 45 -7.21 0.21 9.34
CA LEU A 45 -5.79 -0.14 9.35
C LEU A 45 -5.11 0.34 10.63
N ALA A 46 -5.37 1.59 11.06
CA ALA A 46 -4.82 2.12 12.31
C ALA A 46 -5.23 1.29 13.53
N GLY A 47 -6.46 0.77 13.55
CA GLY A 47 -6.93 -0.16 14.59
C GLY A 47 -6.14 -1.47 14.67
N SER A 48 -5.45 -1.86 13.60
CA SER A 48 -4.54 -3.02 13.54
C SER A 48 -3.08 -2.69 13.89
N GLY A 49 -2.79 -1.43 14.26
CA GLY A 49 -1.43 -0.94 14.52
C GLY A 49 -0.68 -0.48 13.27
N ALA A 50 -1.31 -0.46 12.11
CA ALA A 50 -0.71 0.07 10.89
C ALA A 50 -0.57 1.59 10.96
N LYS A 51 0.43 2.13 10.25
CA LYS A 51 0.52 3.57 9.99
C LYS A 51 0.26 3.82 8.51
N THR A 52 -0.48 4.87 8.23
CA THR A 52 -0.83 5.26 6.86
C THR A 52 -0.70 6.76 6.69
N HIS A 53 -0.15 7.20 5.57
CA HIS A 53 -0.16 8.61 5.19
C HIS A 53 -0.19 8.77 3.66
N GLU A 54 -0.68 9.92 3.18
CA GLU A 54 -0.60 10.26 1.76
C GLU A 54 0.73 10.93 1.43
N LYS A 55 1.24 10.66 0.23
CA LYS A 55 2.41 11.31 -0.35
C LYS A 55 2.11 11.74 -1.78
N GLN A 56 2.67 12.88 -2.19
CA GLN A 56 2.54 13.40 -3.55
C GLN A 56 3.52 12.71 -4.49
N TYR A 57 3.02 12.18 -5.60
CA TYR A 57 3.80 11.65 -6.73
C TYR A 57 3.44 12.39 -8.01
N THR A 58 4.17 12.11 -9.10
CA THR A 58 3.93 12.70 -10.42
C THR A 58 2.52 12.41 -10.94
N LEU A 59 1.99 11.21 -10.68
CA LEU A 59 0.66 10.78 -11.13
C LEU A 59 -0.48 11.20 -10.17
N GLY A 60 -0.15 11.90 -9.09
CA GLY A 60 -1.11 12.33 -8.07
C GLY A 60 -0.72 11.85 -6.67
N LYS A 61 -1.67 11.96 -5.73
CA LYS A 61 -1.51 11.45 -4.37
C LYS A 61 -1.66 9.93 -4.34
N ALA A 62 -0.84 9.29 -3.51
CA ALA A 62 -0.94 7.87 -3.20
C ALA A 62 -0.59 7.62 -1.74
N TRP A 63 -1.06 6.50 -1.22
CA TRP A 63 -0.84 6.04 0.14
C TRP A 63 0.51 5.37 0.30
N VAL A 64 1.12 5.65 1.45
CA VAL A 64 2.22 4.91 2.06
C VAL A 64 1.63 4.15 3.25
N VAL A 65 1.85 2.85 3.30
CA VAL A 65 1.29 1.95 4.31
C VAL A 65 2.42 1.18 5.00
N GLU A 66 2.51 1.34 6.31
CA GLU A 66 3.50 0.66 7.16
C GLU A 66 2.79 -0.41 7.99
N LEU A 67 3.06 -1.68 7.66
CA LEU A 67 2.57 -2.89 8.34
C LEU A 67 3.71 -3.66 9.01
N ARG A 68 4.85 -3.01 9.21
CA ARG A 68 6.07 -3.63 9.71
C ARG A 68 5.83 -4.30 11.07
N GLY A 69 6.22 -5.57 11.19
CA GLY A 69 6.06 -6.31 12.45
C GLY A 69 4.64 -6.76 12.79
N LEU A 70 3.66 -6.50 11.92
CA LEU A 70 2.26 -6.88 12.18
C LEU A 70 1.94 -8.30 11.73
N THR A 71 0.82 -8.83 12.22
CA THR A 71 0.19 -10.02 11.66
C THR A 71 -0.57 -9.63 10.39
N ILE A 72 -0.16 -10.16 9.24
CA ILE A 72 -0.78 -9.88 7.96
C ILE A 72 -1.81 -10.97 7.65
N THR A 73 -3.08 -10.61 7.74
CA THR A 73 -4.21 -11.45 7.34
C THR A 73 -4.74 -11.02 5.97
N ASP A 74 -5.51 -11.88 5.32
CA ASP A 74 -6.17 -11.54 4.04
C ASP A 74 -7.13 -10.36 4.21
N GLY A 75 -7.82 -10.29 5.34
CA GLY A 75 -8.67 -9.14 5.70
C GLY A 75 -7.87 -7.84 5.78
N LEU A 76 -6.65 -7.87 6.34
CA LEU A 76 -5.79 -6.69 6.37
C LEU A 76 -5.38 -6.24 4.97
N ILE A 77 -5.02 -7.17 4.08
CA ILE A 77 -4.71 -6.87 2.67
C ILE A 77 -5.93 -6.28 1.93
N GLN A 78 -7.14 -6.78 2.22
CA GLN A 78 -8.38 -6.22 1.68
C GLN A 78 -8.63 -4.78 2.17
N GLU A 79 -8.33 -4.46 3.42
CA GLU A 79 -8.37 -3.07 3.92
C GLU A 79 -7.35 -2.18 3.20
N VAL A 80 -6.12 -2.65 2.97
CA VAL A 80 -5.12 -1.91 2.18
C VAL A 80 -5.65 -1.62 0.77
N LYS A 81 -6.32 -2.58 0.13
CA LYS A 81 -6.91 -2.39 -1.21
C LYS A 81 -7.97 -1.28 -1.23
N LYS A 82 -8.75 -1.11 -0.15
CA LYS A 82 -9.79 -0.07 -0.06
C LYS A 82 -9.23 1.36 -0.06
N LEU A 83 -7.95 1.56 0.28
CA LEU A 83 -7.26 2.85 0.15
C LEU A 83 -7.13 3.31 -1.32
N GLY A 84 -7.20 2.38 -2.27
CA GLY A 84 -7.06 2.66 -3.69
C GLY A 84 -5.60 2.76 -4.12
N ASN A 85 -5.11 3.97 -4.35
CA ASN A 85 -3.76 4.22 -4.89
C ASN A 85 -2.72 4.02 -3.78
N VAL A 86 -2.17 2.80 -3.64
CA VAL A 86 -1.06 2.52 -2.73
C VAL A 86 0.24 2.48 -3.54
N ALA A 87 1.22 3.30 -3.14
CA ALA A 87 2.50 3.39 -3.82
C ALA A 87 3.66 2.79 -3.01
N GLU A 88 3.58 2.80 -1.69
CA GLU A 88 4.62 2.23 -0.84
C GLU A 88 3.99 1.33 0.22
N LEU A 89 4.50 0.11 0.35
CA LEU A 89 4.01 -0.89 1.30
C LEU A 89 5.19 -1.54 2.03
N ASP A 90 5.32 -1.29 3.33
CA ASP A 90 6.28 -1.95 4.21
C ASP A 90 5.59 -3.09 4.97
N MET A 91 5.97 -4.34 4.65
CA MET A 91 5.55 -5.55 5.37
C MET A 91 6.77 -6.29 5.95
N GLY A 92 7.89 -5.60 6.15
CA GLY A 92 9.08 -6.20 6.73
C GLY A 92 8.83 -6.71 8.15
N ARG A 93 9.50 -7.80 8.53
CA ARG A 93 9.35 -8.46 9.85
C ARG A 93 7.90 -8.85 10.20
N SER A 94 7.01 -8.92 9.22
CA SER A 94 5.61 -9.29 9.40
C SER A 94 5.39 -10.79 9.13
N THR A 95 4.17 -11.27 9.33
CA THR A 95 3.81 -12.67 9.05
C THR A 95 3.48 -12.97 7.58
N VAL A 96 3.79 -12.06 6.65
CA VAL A 96 3.44 -12.22 5.22
C VAL A 96 4.10 -13.46 4.59
N THR A 97 3.33 -14.13 3.75
CA THR A 97 3.73 -15.34 3.00
C THR A 97 3.42 -15.19 1.51
N ASP A 98 3.74 -16.22 0.72
CA ASP A 98 3.41 -16.27 -0.71
C ASP A 98 1.89 -16.15 -0.97
N ASP A 99 1.04 -16.63 -0.05
CA ASP A 99 -0.43 -16.54 -0.18
C ASP A 99 -0.91 -15.09 -0.17
N GLN A 100 -0.36 -14.24 0.69
CA GLN A 100 -0.71 -12.82 0.72
C GLN A 100 -0.20 -12.09 -0.53
N LEU A 101 0.96 -12.48 -1.08
CA LEU A 101 1.43 -11.93 -2.36
C LEU A 101 0.55 -12.37 -3.54
N LYS A 102 0.05 -13.60 -3.53
CA LYS A 102 -0.95 -14.08 -4.47
C LYS A 102 -2.24 -13.26 -4.37
N LEU A 103 -2.75 -13.03 -3.16
CA LEU A 103 -3.95 -12.20 -2.95
C LEU A 103 -3.74 -10.76 -3.44
N MET A 104 -2.58 -10.15 -3.14
CA MET A 104 -2.22 -8.82 -3.66
C MET A 104 -2.18 -8.79 -5.20
N HIS A 105 -1.75 -9.89 -5.82
CA HIS A 105 -1.77 -10.04 -7.27
C HIS A 105 -3.21 -10.06 -7.81
N GLU A 106 -4.06 -10.94 -7.25
CA GLU A 106 -5.47 -11.09 -7.64
C GLU A 106 -6.30 -9.82 -7.44
N LEU A 107 -6.00 -9.03 -6.40
CA LEU A 107 -6.64 -7.74 -6.14
C LEU A 107 -6.07 -6.57 -6.96
N GLY A 108 -5.03 -6.82 -7.77
CA GLY A 108 -4.34 -5.81 -8.57
C GLY A 108 -3.60 -4.77 -7.74
N LEU A 109 -3.31 -5.04 -6.47
CA LEU A 109 -2.66 -4.09 -5.54
C LEU A 109 -1.22 -3.81 -5.94
N HIS A 110 -0.54 -4.80 -6.53
CA HIS A 110 0.85 -4.70 -6.99
C HIS A 110 1.05 -3.74 -8.18
N THR A 111 -0.01 -3.38 -8.90
CA THR A 111 0.08 -2.67 -10.19
C THR A 111 0.58 -1.24 -10.07
N LEU A 112 0.38 -0.57 -8.93
CA LEU A 112 0.80 0.82 -8.68
C LEU A 112 1.91 0.96 -7.62
N LEU A 113 2.40 -0.17 -7.08
CA LEU A 113 3.47 -0.14 -6.09
C LEU A 113 4.76 0.38 -6.72
N VAL A 114 5.37 1.34 -6.05
CA VAL A 114 6.70 1.90 -6.33
C VAL A 114 7.73 1.30 -5.38
N LYS A 115 7.36 1.06 -4.11
CA LYS A 115 8.22 0.43 -3.11
C LYS A 115 7.50 -0.67 -2.37
N LEU A 116 8.20 -1.80 -2.19
CA LEU A 116 7.72 -2.94 -1.41
C LEU A 116 8.85 -3.48 -0.53
N ASP A 117 8.64 -3.50 0.78
CA ASP A 117 9.55 -4.15 1.73
C ASP A 117 8.94 -5.45 2.24
N LEU A 118 9.63 -6.57 1.97
CA LEU A 118 9.29 -7.92 2.42
C LEU A 118 10.42 -8.51 3.29
N SER A 119 11.32 -7.67 3.80
CA SER A 119 12.50 -8.14 4.53
C SER A 119 12.12 -8.95 5.76
N GLN A 120 12.84 -10.04 6.02
CA GLN A 120 12.64 -10.90 7.19
C GLN A 120 11.22 -11.49 7.25
N THR A 121 10.73 -11.99 6.11
CA THR A 121 9.41 -12.63 5.98
C THR A 121 9.56 -14.06 5.45
N ALA A 122 8.47 -14.83 5.43
CA ALA A 122 8.49 -16.22 4.98
C ALA A 122 8.39 -16.38 3.43
N VAL A 123 8.38 -15.27 2.69
CA VAL A 123 8.24 -15.24 1.23
C VAL A 123 9.34 -16.07 0.55
N THR A 124 8.94 -16.82 -0.49
CA THR A 124 9.80 -17.69 -1.29
C THR A 124 9.84 -17.25 -2.75
N ASP A 125 10.55 -18.03 -3.59
CA ASP A 125 10.59 -17.84 -5.04
C ASP A 125 9.18 -17.83 -5.67
N THR A 126 8.24 -18.60 -5.12
CA THR A 126 6.84 -18.62 -5.58
C THR A 126 6.18 -17.26 -5.36
N GLY A 127 6.32 -16.69 -4.18
CA GLY A 127 5.79 -15.36 -3.84
C GLY A 127 6.35 -14.25 -4.72
N LEU A 128 7.66 -14.29 -5.02
CA LEU A 128 8.28 -13.34 -5.94
C LEU A 128 7.67 -13.40 -7.36
N GLY A 129 7.26 -14.59 -7.80
CA GLY A 129 6.57 -14.78 -9.09
C GLY A 129 5.28 -13.96 -9.22
N HIS A 130 4.55 -13.73 -8.12
CA HIS A 130 3.33 -12.92 -8.12
C HIS A 130 3.58 -11.42 -8.35
N LEU A 131 4.84 -10.97 -8.30
CA LEU A 131 5.23 -9.58 -8.51
C LEU A 131 5.68 -9.28 -9.94
N GLU A 132 5.76 -10.26 -10.86
CA GLU A 132 6.30 -10.07 -12.22
C GLU A 132 5.55 -8.98 -13.03
N GLY A 133 4.26 -8.76 -12.78
CA GLY A 133 3.44 -7.72 -13.42
C GLY A 133 3.55 -6.31 -12.81
N SER A 134 4.43 -6.09 -11.83
CA SER A 134 4.52 -4.82 -11.08
C SER A 134 5.32 -3.75 -11.85
N ILE A 135 4.73 -3.18 -12.91
CA ILE A 135 5.43 -2.32 -13.87
C ILE A 135 6.06 -1.05 -13.26
N PHE A 136 5.49 -0.51 -12.17
CA PHE A 136 6.00 0.70 -11.51
C PHE A 136 6.94 0.42 -10.32
N LEU A 137 7.16 -0.86 -9.96
CA LEU A 137 7.90 -1.22 -8.76
C LEU A 137 9.39 -0.90 -8.93
N ALA A 138 9.86 0.17 -8.31
CA ALA A 138 11.22 0.66 -8.41
C ALA A 138 12.14 0.08 -7.31
N GLU A 139 11.62 -0.20 -6.12
CA GLU A 139 12.38 -0.71 -4.99
C GLU A 139 11.71 -1.94 -4.37
N LEU A 140 12.46 -3.03 -4.26
CA LEU A 140 12.03 -4.28 -3.64
C LEU A 140 13.09 -4.78 -2.65
N ASN A 141 12.73 -4.90 -1.37
CA ASN A 141 13.61 -5.45 -0.35
C ASN A 141 13.19 -6.88 0.03
N LEU A 142 14.08 -7.84 -0.20
CA LEU A 142 13.91 -9.27 0.06
C LEU A 142 14.94 -9.80 1.07
N THR A 143 15.63 -8.91 1.79
CA THR A 143 16.67 -9.28 2.77
C THR A 143 16.11 -10.24 3.82
N GLY A 144 16.77 -11.38 4.05
CA GLY A 144 16.32 -12.36 5.04
C GLY A 144 15.00 -13.08 4.68
N THR A 145 14.62 -13.11 3.40
CA THR A 145 13.56 -13.99 2.89
C THR A 145 14.12 -15.35 2.46
N LYS A 146 13.25 -16.26 2.01
CA LYS A 146 13.66 -17.54 1.41
C LYS A 146 13.88 -17.44 -0.11
N VAL A 147 13.83 -16.23 -0.67
CA VAL A 147 14.02 -16.00 -2.11
C VAL A 147 15.48 -16.27 -2.51
N THR A 148 15.67 -17.10 -3.52
CA THR A 148 16.97 -17.45 -4.07
C THR A 148 17.52 -16.35 -5.00
N SER A 149 18.85 -16.32 -5.14
CA SER A 149 19.50 -15.42 -6.10
C SER A 149 19.08 -15.72 -7.55
N ALA A 150 18.83 -17.00 -7.87
CA ALA A 150 18.35 -17.43 -9.18
C ALA A 150 16.96 -16.85 -9.50
N ALA A 151 16.03 -16.88 -8.53
CA ALA A 151 14.71 -16.27 -8.71
C ALA A 151 14.80 -14.74 -8.86
N VAL A 152 15.67 -14.06 -8.12
CA VAL A 152 15.90 -12.61 -8.31
C VAL A 152 16.44 -12.30 -9.71
N GLN A 153 17.36 -13.10 -10.24
CA GLN A 153 17.86 -12.93 -11.60
C GLN A 153 16.76 -13.12 -12.64
N ARG A 154 15.94 -14.16 -12.47
CA ARG A 154 14.78 -14.40 -13.34
C ARG A 154 13.79 -13.23 -13.30
N PHE A 155 13.44 -12.76 -12.10
CA PHE A 155 12.53 -11.63 -11.89
C PHE A 155 13.06 -10.33 -12.53
N LYS A 156 14.37 -10.07 -12.45
CA LYS A 156 14.96 -8.92 -13.15
C LYS A 156 14.89 -9.08 -14.66
N LYS A 157 15.22 -10.27 -15.17
CA LYS A 157 15.21 -10.57 -16.61
C LYS A 157 13.81 -10.46 -17.22
N THR A 158 12.76 -10.92 -16.53
CA THR A 158 11.37 -10.77 -17.02
C THR A 158 10.96 -9.30 -17.13
N ARG A 159 11.54 -8.42 -16.30
CA ARG A 159 11.28 -6.98 -16.30
C ARG A 159 12.15 -6.19 -17.26
N GLU A 160 13.33 -6.68 -17.62
CA GLU A 160 14.22 -6.03 -18.60
C GLU A 160 13.60 -5.84 -20.00
N ALA A 161 12.51 -6.57 -20.32
CA ALA A 161 11.74 -6.36 -21.54
C ALA A 161 11.06 -4.96 -21.62
N ASP A 162 10.86 -4.29 -20.48
CA ASP A 162 10.44 -2.88 -20.42
C ASP A 162 11.54 -2.01 -19.77
N PRO A 163 12.24 -1.15 -20.54
CA PRO A 163 13.32 -0.28 -20.05
C PRO A 163 12.90 0.66 -18.92
N LYS A 164 11.59 0.97 -18.78
CA LYS A 164 11.05 1.82 -17.72
C LYS A 164 10.78 1.06 -16.42
N SER A 165 10.83 -0.27 -16.45
CA SER A 165 10.48 -1.14 -15.32
C SER A 165 11.70 -1.61 -14.50
N LYS A 166 12.83 -0.90 -14.58
CA LYS A 166 14.02 -1.25 -13.80
C LYS A 166 13.71 -1.23 -12.30
N VAL A 167 14.04 -2.33 -11.64
CA VAL A 167 13.83 -2.50 -10.19
C VAL A 167 15.15 -2.68 -9.46
N LYS A 168 15.33 -1.88 -8.42
CA LYS A 168 16.37 -2.09 -7.42
C LYS A 168 15.90 -3.18 -6.46
N VAL A 169 16.50 -4.36 -6.57
CA VAL A 169 16.26 -5.48 -5.66
C VAL A 169 17.42 -5.62 -4.69
N THR A 170 17.12 -5.54 -3.39
CA THR A 170 18.06 -5.89 -2.31
C THR A 170 17.73 -7.30 -1.82
N ASN A 171 18.65 -8.25 -1.98
CA ASN A 171 18.52 -9.60 -1.44
C ASN A 171 19.86 -10.02 -0.83
N VAL A 172 19.94 -9.97 0.49
CA VAL A 172 21.08 -10.46 1.27
C VAL A 172 20.58 -11.64 2.10
N LYS A 173 21.21 -12.80 1.94
CA LYS A 173 21.01 -13.94 2.85
C LYS A 173 21.68 -13.60 4.18
N LEU A 174 20.93 -13.67 5.27
CA LEU A 174 21.46 -13.59 6.63
C LEU A 174 22.20 -14.88 6.99
#